data_AF-A0A9E6ATQ0-F1
#
_entry.id   AF-A0A9E6ATQ0-F1
#
_cell.length_a   1.000
_cell.length_b   1.000
_cell.length_c   1.000
_cell.angle_alpha   90.00
_cell.angle_beta   90.00
_cell.angle_gamma   90.00
#
_symmetry.space_group_name_H-M   'P 1'
#
loop_
_entity.id
_entity.type
_entity.pdbx_description
1 polymer ?
#
loop_
_entity_poly.entity_id
_entity_poly.type
_entity_poly.pdbx_seq_one_letter_code
_entity_poly.pdbx_strand_id
1 'polypeptide(L)'
;MSNLSKKRLSVIPNGLASFLVDINAEEKTANYTVIINTDSGKSLASDLDGVVFTMPSIATGNTITFVNTAEDGTAELSVSPAAVDGINYIGSNTDNKDLINTKATAKKGDYVTLASLNGTAAWQVVAVRGVWAKEA
;
A
#
# COMPACT_ATOMS: atom_id res chain seq x y z
N MET A 1 -4.84 0.05 -31.31
CA MET A 1 -5.44 -1.10 -30.60
C MET A 1 -4.61 -1.33 -29.35
N SER A 2 -5.08 -0.91 -28.17
CA SER A 2 -4.32 -1.03 -26.93
C SER A 2 -4.31 -2.49 -26.47
N ASN A 3 -3.11 -3.02 -26.18
CA ASN A 3 -2.90 -4.39 -25.76
C ASN A 3 -3.67 -4.72 -24.47
N LEU A 4 -4.76 -5.49 -24.61
CA LEU A 4 -5.57 -6.06 -23.52
C LEU A 4 -4.86 -7.21 -22.78
N SER A 5 -3.59 -7.49 -23.07
CA SER A 5 -2.86 -8.67 -22.56
C SER A 5 -2.48 -8.62 -21.08
N LYS A 6 -2.74 -7.50 -20.37
CA LYS A 6 -2.49 -7.39 -18.92
C LYS A 6 -3.73 -7.56 -18.04
N LYS A 7 -4.93 -7.68 -18.61
CA LYS A 7 -6.14 -7.92 -17.81
C LYS A 7 -6.35 -9.42 -17.66
N ARG A 8 -5.73 -10.03 -16.65
CA ARG A 8 -6.13 -11.38 -16.18
C ARG A 8 -7.55 -11.28 -15.61
N LEU A 9 -8.55 -11.39 -16.48
CA LEU A 9 -9.94 -11.58 -16.06
C LEU A 9 -10.07 -13.04 -15.61
N SER A 10 -9.75 -13.33 -14.34
CA SER A 10 -10.07 -14.63 -13.76
C SER A 10 -11.60 -14.70 -13.63
N VAL A 11 -12.25 -15.40 -14.57
CA VAL A 11 -13.70 -15.59 -14.57
C VAL A 11 -14.03 -16.61 -13.48
N ILE A 12 -14.76 -16.19 -12.44
CA ILE A 12 -15.33 -17.10 -11.43
C ILE A 12 -16.86 -16.94 -11.42
N PRO A 13 -17.63 -18.04 -11.42
CA PRO A 13 -19.09 -18.10 -11.65
C PRO A 13 -20.03 -17.37 -10.68
N ASN A 14 -19.53 -16.58 -9.72
CA ASN A 14 -20.35 -16.01 -8.64
C ASN A 14 -20.46 -14.49 -8.66
N GLY A 15 -20.17 -13.83 -9.79
CA GLY A 15 -20.56 -12.43 -10.04
C GLY A 15 -19.85 -11.34 -9.21
N LEU A 16 -19.07 -11.70 -8.20
CA LEU A 16 -18.11 -10.80 -7.59
C LEU A 16 -16.82 -10.88 -8.41
N ALA A 17 -16.72 -10.04 -9.45
CA ALA A 17 -15.40 -9.63 -9.91
C ALA A 17 -14.65 -9.15 -8.68
N SER A 18 -13.64 -9.92 -8.25
CA SER A 18 -12.62 -9.59 -7.26
C SER A 18 -12.69 -8.13 -6.84
N PHE A 19 -12.95 -7.89 -5.55
CA PHE A 19 -13.03 -6.60 -4.85
C PHE A 19 -11.73 -5.76 -5.01
N LEU A 20 -11.41 -5.39 -6.23
CA LEU A 20 -10.41 -4.41 -6.61
C LEU A 20 -11.15 -3.48 -7.55
N VAL A 21 -11.78 -2.46 -6.95
CA VAL A 21 -12.50 -1.39 -7.65
C VAL A 21 -11.52 -0.51 -8.47
N ASP A 22 -10.21 -0.71 -8.28
CA ASP A 22 -9.14 0.01 -8.96
C ASP A 22 -8.53 -0.83 -10.11
N ILE A 23 -8.63 -0.33 -11.35
CA ILE A 23 -8.02 -0.93 -12.54
C ILE A 23 -6.48 -0.88 -12.52
N ASN A 24 -5.92 -0.01 -11.69
CA ASN A 24 -4.48 0.14 -11.49
C ASN A 24 -3.97 -0.71 -10.31
N ALA A 25 -4.79 -1.59 -9.76
CA ALA A 25 -4.37 -2.48 -8.69
C ALA A 25 -3.38 -3.55 -9.20
N GLU A 26 -2.29 -3.74 -8.47
CA GLU A 26 -1.24 -4.71 -8.75
C GLU A 26 -0.94 -5.54 -7.50
N GLU A 27 -1.15 -6.84 -7.61
CA GLU A 27 -0.83 -7.79 -6.54
C GLU A 27 0.68 -8.05 -6.49
N LYS A 28 1.26 -7.97 -5.29
CA LYS A 28 2.66 -8.28 -5.01
C LYS A 28 2.73 -9.52 -4.16
N THR A 29 3.48 -10.50 -4.65
CA THR A 29 3.69 -11.81 -4.02
C THR A 29 5.07 -11.94 -3.37
N ALA A 30 5.70 -10.81 -3.03
CA ALA A 30 6.94 -10.70 -2.27
C ALA A 30 7.12 -9.25 -1.80
N ASN A 31 8.12 -9.02 -0.94
CA ASN A 31 8.59 -7.68 -0.60
C ASN A 31 8.86 -6.86 -1.86
N TYR A 32 8.50 -5.58 -1.84
CA TYR A 32 8.51 -4.74 -3.02
C TYR A 32 9.05 -3.35 -2.74
N THR A 33 10.03 -2.93 -3.54
CA THR A 33 10.48 -1.53 -3.56
C THR A 33 9.63 -0.75 -4.55
N VAL A 34 8.92 0.26 -4.06
CA VAL A 34 8.04 1.11 -4.85
C VAL A 34 8.86 1.99 -5.79
N ILE A 35 8.47 2.05 -7.06
CA ILE A 35 9.14 2.85 -8.07
C ILE A 35 8.21 4.00 -8.49
N ILE A 36 8.50 5.23 -8.02
CA ILE A 36 7.60 6.39 -8.21
C ILE A 36 7.14 6.60 -9.65
N ASN A 37 8.06 6.55 -10.61
CA ASN A 37 7.75 6.81 -12.01
C ASN A 37 6.82 5.75 -12.65
N THR A 38 6.61 4.63 -11.97
CA THR A 38 5.86 3.47 -12.48
C THR A 38 4.63 3.17 -11.64
N ASP A 39 4.69 3.39 -10.32
CA ASP A 39 3.65 2.95 -9.38
C ASP A 39 2.81 4.08 -8.80
N SER A 40 3.17 5.34 -9.07
CA SER A 40 2.35 6.48 -8.66
C SER A 40 0.94 6.36 -9.26
N GLY A 41 -0.08 6.51 -8.42
CA GLY A 41 -1.50 6.34 -8.74
C GLY A 41 -2.00 4.89 -8.71
N LYS A 42 -1.15 3.90 -8.42
CA LYS A 42 -1.57 2.49 -8.30
C LYS A 42 -1.98 2.11 -6.88
N SER A 43 -2.73 1.01 -6.80
CA SER A 43 -2.94 0.26 -5.56
C SER A 43 -2.07 -0.99 -5.56
N LEU A 44 -1.14 -1.09 -4.62
CA LEU A 44 -0.31 -2.27 -4.42
C LEU A 44 -0.94 -3.15 -3.35
N ALA A 45 -1.38 -4.34 -3.75
CA ALA A 45 -2.10 -5.27 -2.90
C ALA A 45 -1.21 -6.48 -2.54
N SER A 46 -1.39 -7.07 -1.37
CA SER A 46 -0.75 -8.34 -1.02
C SER A 46 -1.58 -9.09 0.01
N ASP A 47 -1.57 -10.42 -0.06
CA ASP A 47 -2.15 -11.33 0.92
C ASP A 47 -1.08 -12.06 1.76
N LEU A 48 0.20 -11.71 1.58
CA LEU A 48 1.30 -12.36 2.26
C LEU A 48 1.54 -11.80 3.66
N ASP A 49 1.77 -12.72 4.61
CA ASP A 49 2.17 -12.36 5.98
C ASP A 49 3.61 -11.84 6.03
N GLY A 50 3.80 -10.67 6.64
CA GLY A 50 5.11 -10.05 6.82
C GLY A 50 5.66 -9.40 5.55
N VAL A 51 4.80 -9.03 4.60
CA VAL A 51 5.24 -8.31 3.40
C VAL A 51 5.66 -6.88 3.75
N VAL A 52 6.77 -6.44 3.17
CA VAL A 52 7.30 -5.08 3.34
C VAL A 52 7.31 -4.35 2.00
N PHE A 53 6.63 -3.21 1.97
CA PHE A 53 6.70 -2.23 0.88
C PHE A 53 7.71 -1.14 1.24
N THR A 54 8.83 -1.09 0.53
CA THR A 54 9.86 -0.06 0.75
C THR A 54 9.60 1.13 -0.16
N MET A 55 9.35 2.29 0.43
CA MET A 55 9.17 3.54 -0.28
C MET A 55 10.53 4.09 -0.75
N PRO A 56 10.57 4.73 -1.91
CA PRO A 56 11.71 5.52 -2.34
C PRO A 56 11.76 6.84 -1.56
N SER A 57 12.86 7.57 -1.71
CA SER A 57 12.95 8.94 -1.20
C SER A 57 11.77 9.78 -1.71
N ILE A 58 11.27 10.65 -0.84
CA ILE A 58 10.09 11.44 -1.17
C ILE A 58 10.30 12.27 -2.44
N ALA A 59 9.35 12.15 -3.36
CA ALA A 59 9.28 12.96 -4.56
C ALA A 59 7.88 13.59 -4.63
N THR A 60 7.82 14.91 -4.79
CA THR A 60 6.58 15.71 -4.81
C THR A 60 5.56 15.20 -5.83
N GLY A 61 4.27 15.27 -5.49
CA GLY A 61 3.17 15.00 -6.42
C GLY A 61 2.87 13.53 -6.69
N ASN A 62 3.21 12.62 -5.79
CA ASN A 62 3.01 11.18 -5.96
C ASN A 62 2.05 10.61 -4.93
N THR A 63 1.30 9.59 -5.34
CA THR A 63 0.35 8.86 -4.47
C THR A 63 0.52 7.37 -4.68
N ILE A 64 0.48 6.57 -3.61
CA ILE A 64 0.43 5.11 -3.69
C ILE A 64 -0.54 4.61 -2.63
N THR A 65 -1.37 3.63 -2.99
CA THR A 65 -2.24 2.92 -2.05
C THR A 65 -1.67 1.55 -1.75
N PHE A 66 -1.62 1.14 -0.49
CA PHE A 66 -1.27 -0.20 -0.06
C PHE A 66 -2.50 -0.90 0.50
N VAL A 67 -2.73 -2.15 0.11
CA VAL A 67 -3.93 -2.91 0.47
C VAL A 67 -3.54 -4.28 1.00
N ASN A 68 -4.05 -4.62 2.19
CA ASN A 68 -3.98 -5.97 2.71
C ASN A 68 -5.19 -6.76 2.19
N THR A 69 -4.95 -7.78 1.36
CA THR A 69 -6.00 -8.62 0.77
C THR A 69 -6.13 -9.99 1.44
N ALA A 70 -5.33 -10.26 2.47
CA ALA A 70 -5.42 -11.48 3.25
C ALA A 70 -6.73 -11.55 4.05
N GLU A 71 -7.08 -12.75 4.51
CA GLU A 71 -8.21 -12.94 5.41
C GLU A 71 -7.94 -12.29 6.79
N ASP A 72 -9.01 -11.99 7.52
CA ASP A 72 -8.93 -11.32 8.82
C ASP A 72 -7.98 -12.05 9.78
N GLY A 73 -7.03 -11.31 10.37
CA GLY A 73 -6.10 -11.87 11.34
C GLY A 73 -4.92 -12.67 10.78
N THR A 74 -4.76 -12.75 9.45
CA THR A 74 -3.84 -13.73 8.84
C THR A 74 -2.51 -13.17 8.36
N ALA A 75 -2.46 -11.91 7.92
CA ALA A 75 -1.25 -11.30 7.35
C ALA A 75 -0.98 -9.91 7.92
N GLU A 76 0.28 -9.67 8.28
CA GLU A 76 0.81 -8.32 8.49
C GLU A 76 1.31 -7.71 7.17
N LEU A 77 1.02 -6.42 6.98
CA LEU A 77 1.56 -5.61 5.89
C LEU A 77 2.27 -4.38 6.47
N SER A 78 3.55 -4.22 6.14
CA SER A 78 4.36 -3.05 6.53
C SER A 78 4.68 -2.15 5.34
N VAL A 79 4.62 -0.83 5.56
CA VAL A 79 5.09 0.20 4.64
C VAL A 79 6.24 0.95 5.31
N SER A 80 7.42 0.84 4.70
CA SER A 80 8.67 1.38 5.24
C SER A 80 9.11 2.60 4.43
N PRO A 81 9.31 3.78 5.05
CA PRO A 81 9.83 4.95 4.33
C PRO A 81 11.32 4.80 3.99
N ALA A 82 11.85 5.72 3.18
CA ALA A 82 13.29 5.83 3.02
C ALA A 82 13.97 6.26 4.34
N ALA A 83 15.25 5.96 4.49
CA ALA A 83 15.96 6.13 5.77
C ALA A 83 15.98 7.56 6.35
N VAL A 84 15.78 8.59 5.52
CA VAL A 84 15.77 10.00 5.92
C VAL A 84 14.38 10.64 5.79
N ASP A 85 13.36 9.83 5.51
CA ASP A 85 11.99 10.28 5.33
C ASP A 85 11.08 9.63 6.38
N GLY A 86 10.02 10.34 6.75
CA GLY A 86 8.97 9.85 7.63
C GLY A 86 7.68 9.46 6.90
N ILE A 87 6.78 8.82 7.64
CA ILE A 87 5.35 8.72 7.29
C ILE A 87 4.58 9.44 8.39
N ASN A 88 3.91 10.53 8.05
CA ASN A 88 3.08 11.28 8.99
C ASN A 88 1.73 10.59 9.18
N TYR A 89 1.50 10.08 10.38
CA TYR A 89 0.26 9.42 10.77
C TYR A 89 0.01 9.54 12.27
N ILE A 90 -1.21 9.93 12.67
CA ILE A 90 -1.66 10.11 14.07
C ILE A 90 -0.61 10.91 14.89
N GLY A 91 -0.10 12.00 14.32
CA GLY A 91 0.83 12.91 14.99
C GLY A 91 2.27 12.40 15.15
N SER A 92 2.63 11.25 14.56
CA SER A 92 4.01 10.76 14.48
C SER A 92 4.55 10.90 13.07
N ASN A 93 5.78 11.40 12.95
CA ASN A 93 6.50 11.55 11.69
C ASN A 93 8.01 11.28 11.86
N THR A 94 8.36 10.30 12.67
CA THR A 94 9.76 9.90 12.86
C THR A 94 10.30 9.25 11.60
N ASP A 95 11.52 9.63 11.20
CA ASP A 95 12.22 9.08 10.03
C ASP A 95 12.48 7.59 10.20
N ASN A 96 12.47 6.85 9.08
CA ASN A 96 12.79 5.41 9.05
C ASN A 96 11.93 4.59 10.04
N LYS A 97 10.66 4.97 10.18
CA LYS A 97 9.69 4.23 11.00
C LYS A 97 8.52 3.75 10.17
N ASP A 98 8.28 2.46 10.27
CA ASP A 98 7.25 1.79 9.49
C ASP A 98 5.83 2.23 9.88
N LEU A 99 4.92 2.06 8.92
CA LEU A 99 3.48 2.09 9.11
C LEU A 99 2.92 0.69 8.83
N ILE A 100 2.29 0.08 9.83
CA ILE A 100 2.05 -1.36 9.87
C ILE A 100 0.56 -1.65 10.07
N ASN A 101 -0.06 -2.43 9.18
CA ASN A 101 -1.34 -3.06 9.44
C ASN A 101 -1.08 -4.38 10.14
N THR A 102 -1.05 -4.33 11.48
CA THR A 102 -0.63 -5.48 12.29
C THR A 102 -1.55 -6.66 12.09
N LYS A 103 -0.99 -7.88 12.14
CA LYS A 103 -1.75 -9.12 11.95
C LYS A 103 -2.99 -9.21 12.82
N ALA A 104 -2.92 -8.77 14.08
CA ALA A 104 -4.04 -8.85 15.03
C ALA A 104 -5.22 -7.94 14.68
N THR A 105 -4.98 -6.84 13.96
CA THR A 105 -6.00 -5.85 13.60
C THR A 105 -6.39 -5.89 12.13
N ALA A 106 -5.57 -6.55 11.30
CA ALA A 106 -5.74 -6.65 9.87
C ALA A 106 -7.06 -7.32 9.51
N LYS A 107 -7.82 -6.64 8.65
CA LYS A 107 -9.00 -7.18 7.98
C LYS A 107 -8.84 -7.16 6.49
N LYS A 108 -9.55 -8.06 5.80
CA LYS A 108 -9.53 -8.11 4.34
C LYS A 108 -9.97 -6.78 3.72
N GLY A 109 -9.09 -6.19 2.93
CA GLY A 109 -9.32 -4.90 2.28
C GLY A 109 -9.08 -3.69 3.18
N ASP A 110 -8.33 -3.83 4.27
CA ASP A 110 -7.67 -2.70 4.94
C ASP A 110 -6.68 -2.04 3.98
N TYR A 111 -6.61 -0.72 4.00
CA TYR A 111 -5.75 0.02 3.10
C TYR A 111 -5.23 1.32 3.70
N VAL A 112 -4.13 1.80 3.14
CA VAL A 112 -3.62 3.15 3.39
C VAL A 112 -3.15 3.78 2.09
N THR A 113 -3.51 5.04 1.85
CA THR A 113 -3.00 5.84 0.74
C THR A 113 -2.02 6.86 1.27
N LEU A 114 -0.79 6.81 0.75
CA LEU A 114 0.26 7.77 1.02
C LEU A 114 0.34 8.77 -0.13
N ALA A 115 0.55 10.04 0.19
CA ALA A 115 0.80 11.10 -0.78
C ALA A 115 2.00 11.95 -0.34
N SER A 116 2.87 12.31 -1.27
CA SER A 116 3.94 13.27 -0.98
C SER A 116 3.45 14.72 -0.99
N LEU A 117 2.26 14.99 -1.56
CA LEU A 117 1.67 16.34 -1.69
C LEU A 117 2.73 17.33 -2.23
N ASN A 118 2.90 18.47 -1.54
CA ASN A 118 3.96 19.47 -1.75
C ASN A 118 5.12 19.32 -0.74
N GLY A 119 5.15 18.23 0.02
CA GLY A 119 6.13 17.98 1.09
C GLY A 119 7.43 17.39 0.57
N THR A 120 8.50 17.63 1.32
CA THR A 120 9.86 17.16 1.00
C THR A 120 10.52 16.36 2.13
N ALA A 121 9.78 16.05 3.20
CA ALA A 121 10.32 15.39 4.39
C ALA A 121 9.51 14.16 4.85
N ALA A 122 8.25 14.03 4.39
CA ALA A 122 7.38 12.96 4.87
C ALA A 122 6.22 12.65 3.94
N TRP A 123 5.98 11.36 3.76
CA TRP A 123 4.77 10.85 3.15
C TRP A 123 3.58 11.12 4.07
N GLN A 124 2.49 11.64 3.52
CA GLN A 124 1.28 11.96 4.27
C GLN A 124 0.25 10.84 4.06
N VAL A 125 -0.31 10.30 5.15
CA VAL A 125 -1.49 9.46 5.04
C VAL A 125 -2.69 10.33 4.68
N VAL A 126 -3.25 10.13 3.48
CA VAL A 126 -4.39 10.91 2.96
C VAL A 126 -5.70 10.14 2.97
N ALA A 127 -5.65 8.82 3.00
CA ALA A 127 -6.80 7.95 3.19
C ALA A 127 -6.35 6.70 3.94
N VAL A 128 -7.22 6.18 4.81
CA VAL A 128 -6.94 4.97 5.58
C VAL A 128 -8.23 4.25 5.92
N ARG A 129 -8.17 2.92 5.88
CA ARG A 129 -9.17 2.01 6.43
C ARG A 129 -8.46 0.93 7.23
N GLY A 130 -9.08 0.55 8.34
CA GLY A 130 -8.50 -0.40 9.29
C GLY A 130 -7.66 0.30 10.34
N VAL A 131 -6.96 -0.50 11.14
CA VAL A 131 -6.05 0.00 12.17
C VAL A 131 -4.62 -0.17 11.66
N TRP A 132 -3.89 0.93 11.67
CA TRP A 132 -2.47 0.98 11.32
C TRP A 132 -1.69 1.51 12.53
N ALA A 133 -0.53 0.91 12.79
CA ALA A 133 0.36 1.29 13.87
C ALA A 133 1.63 1.89 13.30
N LYS A 134 2.16 2.93 13.96
CA LYS A 134 3.53 3.39 13.71
C LYS A 134 4.49 2.53 14.51
N GLU A 135 5.58 2.12 13.88
CA GLU A 135 6.74 1.58 14.60
C GLU A 135 7.23 2.61 15.63
N ALA A 136 7.64 2.12 16.80
CA ALA A 136 8.15 2.93 17.91
C ALA A 136 9.56 3.49 17.63
#